data_AF-A0A0G2FXP4-F1
#
_entry.id   AF-A0A0G2FXP4-F1
#
_cell.length_a   1.000
_cell.length_b   1.000
_cell.length_c   1.000
_cell.angle_alpha   90.00
_cell.angle_beta   90.00
_cell.angle_gamma   90.00
#
_symmetry.space_group_name_H-M   'P 1'
#
loop_
_entity.id
_entity.type
_entity.pdbx_description
1 polymer ?
#
loop_
_entity_poly.entity_id
_entity_poly.type
_entity_poly.pdbx_seq_one_letter_code
_entity_poly.pdbx_strand_id
1 'polypeptide(L)'
;MQFSTRSALAALLMATDALACGKGYHHRTKPTTLSTIVIATPVPSSTPVATILPTVVEPSSSPASSSSSSSSVVVEPSTTSSSTSAASTPTTPATSGLTTDEQAALDSQNSARADVGATALTWDAGLASDALEWAQHLASTAGSSGSLTHSTTTSDGENLYWQSNSDSPYANAANAWVGEKDLYNGEAITGSGNFEEYGHYTQIIWASTSKIGMAVASDGSGGYYVVARYNPAGNVIGETPSSG
;
A
#
# COMPACT_ATOMS: atom_id res chain seq x y z
N MET A 1 29.60 0.78 -34.80
CA MET A 1 29.12 2.13 -35.20
C MET A 1 28.66 2.83 -33.92
N GLN A 2 29.36 3.90 -33.51
CA GLN A 2 28.96 4.87 -32.46
C GLN A 2 27.68 5.60 -32.91
N PHE A 3 26.80 6.12 -32.03
CA PHE A 3 26.85 7.31 -31.16
C PHE A 3 25.85 7.08 -29.99
N SER A 4 26.01 7.39 -28.70
CA SER A 4 26.52 8.55 -27.93
C SER A 4 25.83 9.89 -28.22
N THR A 5 24.87 10.30 -27.38
CA THR A 5 24.69 11.71 -26.93
C THR A 5 23.83 11.84 -25.65
N ARG A 6 24.52 12.23 -24.56
CA ARG A 6 24.22 13.21 -23.48
C ARG A 6 22.79 13.81 -23.40
N SER A 7 22.10 13.80 -22.25
CA SER A 7 22.28 14.58 -20.99
C SER A 7 22.07 16.10 -21.14
N ALA A 8 21.06 16.65 -20.47
CA ALA A 8 20.96 18.07 -20.13
C ALA A 8 20.16 18.29 -18.82
N LEU A 9 20.88 18.77 -17.80
CA LEU A 9 20.42 19.46 -16.59
C LEU A 9 19.72 20.79 -16.94
N ALA A 10 18.79 21.22 -16.08
CA ALA A 10 18.73 22.63 -15.65
C ALA A 10 18.02 22.75 -14.29
N ALA A 11 18.81 23.09 -13.27
CA ALA A 11 18.37 23.54 -11.96
C ALA A 11 17.85 24.99 -12.04
N LEU A 12 16.83 25.35 -11.24
CA LEU A 12 16.50 26.75 -10.96
C LEU A 12 16.42 27.00 -9.45
N LEU A 13 17.55 27.49 -8.96
CA LEU A 13 17.81 28.50 -7.91
C LEU A 13 16.71 28.82 -6.87
N MET A 14 17.08 28.58 -5.62
CA MET A 14 16.67 29.35 -4.44
C MET A 14 17.13 30.81 -4.57
N ALA A 15 16.27 31.77 -4.25
CA ALA A 15 16.68 33.12 -3.85
C ALA A 15 15.87 33.54 -2.61
N THR A 16 16.62 33.68 -1.53
CA THR A 16 16.28 34.28 -0.25
C THR A 16 15.89 35.75 -0.39
N ASP A 17 15.00 36.24 0.46
CA ASP A 17 15.18 37.59 1.00
C ASP A 17 14.63 37.71 2.43
N ALA A 18 15.53 38.12 3.32
CA ALA A 18 15.26 38.46 4.70
C ALA A 18 15.41 39.99 4.88
N LEU A 19 14.43 40.57 5.56
CA LEU A 19 14.43 41.81 6.38
C LEU A 19 15.46 42.92 6.09
N ALA A 20 14.95 44.12 5.80
CA ALA A 20 15.51 45.37 6.35
C ALA A 20 14.44 46.45 6.60
N CYS A 21 14.57 47.07 7.77
CA CYS A 21 13.81 48.17 8.34
C CYS A 21 14.25 49.54 7.76
N GLY A 22 13.32 50.50 7.60
CA GLY A 22 13.62 51.91 7.90
C GLY A 22 13.28 52.98 6.86
N LYS A 23 12.44 53.93 7.33
CA LYS A 23 12.29 55.35 6.97
C LYS A 23 11.87 55.73 5.55
N GLY A 24 10.86 56.61 5.51
CA GLY A 24 10.18 57.06 4.31
C GLY A 24 10.95 58.09 3.49
N TYR A 25 10.66 58.07 2.19
CA TYR A 25 10.85 59.17 1.27
C TYR A 25 9.69 59.16 0.27
N HIS A 26 8.94 60.26 0.24
CA HIS A 26 7.94 60.51 -0.78
C HIS A 26 8.64 60.81 -2.12
N HIS A 27 8.59 59.86 -3.05
CA HIS A 27 8.84 60.14 -4.45
C HIS A 27 7.63 59.79 -5.30
N ARG A 28 6.99 60.87 -5.74
CA ARG A 28 5.93 60.94 -6.73
C ARG A 28 6.50 60.55 -8.09
N THR A 29 6.11 59.38 -8.61
CA THR A 29 6.39 58.97 -9.98
C THR A 29 5.08 58.82 -10.76
N LYS A 30 5.13 59.22 -12.04
CA LYS A 30 4.01 59.48 -12.95
C LYS A 30 3.22 58.20 -13.32
N PRO A 31 1.95 58.32 -13.74
CA PRO A 31 1.18 57.17 -14.22
C PRO A 31 1.72 56.68 -15.58
N THR A 32 2.03 55.39 -15.64
CA THR A 32 2.43 54.67 -16.86
C THR A 32 1.19 54.08 -17.53
N THR A 33 0.78 54.65 -18.65
CA THR A 33 -0.02 54.04 -19.72
C THR A 33 0.98 53.37 -20.70
N LEU A 34 0.83 52.25 -21.40
CA LEU A 34 -0.22 51.30 -21.79
C LEU A 34 0.52 50.00 -22.21
N SER A 35 -0.16 48.84 -22.18
CA SER A 35 -0.48 48.04 -23.38
C SER A 35 -1.00 46.66 -22.96
N THR A 36 -2.31 46.48 -23.09
CA THR A 36 -2.96 45.17 -22.95
C THR A 36 -2.53 44.29 -24.11
N ILE A 37 -1.72 43.27 -23.84
CA ILE A 37 -1.48 42.17 -24.78
C ILE A 37 -2.67 41.21 -24.65
N VAL A 38 -3.52 41.17 -25.67
CA VAL A 38 -4.54 40.13 -25.83
C VAL A 38 -3.85 38.90 -26.42
N ILE A 39 -3.59 37.90 -25.59
CA ILE A 39 -3.10 36.59 -26.06
C ILE A 39 -4.31 35.82 -26.59
N ALA A 40 -4.42 35.70 -27.90
CA ALA A 40 -5.39 34.80 -28.53
C ALA A 40 -4.98 33.36 -28.22
N THR A 41 -5.84 32.62 -27.51
CA THR A 41 -5.68 31.18 -27.27
C THR A 41 -5.90 30.43 -28.58
N PRO A 42 -5.05 29.46 -28.96
CA PRO A 42 -5.30 28.62 -30.13
C PRO A 42 -6.55 27.75 -29.90
N VAL A 43 -7.49 27.81 -30.84
CA VAL A 43 -8.68 26.96 -30.89
C VAL A 43 -8.24 25.53 -31.24
N PRO A 44 -8.61 24.49 -30.46
CA PRO A 44 -8.31 23.12 -30.85
C PRO A 44 -9.12 22.74 -32.10
N SER A 45 -8.42 22.51 -33.21
CA SER A 45 -8.99 21.99 -34.44
C SER A 45 -9.42 20.54 -34.22
N SER A 46 -10.73 20.31 -34.27
CA SER A 46 -11.34 18.99 -34.15
C SER A 46 -11.12 18.20 -35.44
N THR A 47 -10.31 17.15 -35.38
CA THR A 47 -10.23 16.15 -36.45
C THR A 47 -11.36 15.13 -36.26
N PRO A 48 -12.15 14.81 -37.31
CA PRO A 48 -13.17 13.76 -37.19
C PRO A 48 -12.52 12.39 -37.15
N VAL A 49 -12.77 11.64 -36.08
CA VAL A 49 -12.41 10.23 -35.96
C VAL A 49 -13.28 9.41 -36.92
N ALA A 50 -12.63 8.68 -37.83
CA ALA A 50 -13.28 7.79 -38.76
C ALA A 50 -14.01 6.66 -38.02
N THR A 51 -15.32 6.57 -38.23
CA THR A 51 -16.17 5.49 -37.73
C THR A 51 -15.87 4.22 -38.51
N ILE A 52 -15.26 3.23 -37.86
CA ILE A 52 -15.02 1.90 -38.41
C ILE A 52 -16.19 1.00 -37.97
N LEU A 53 -16.95 0.49 -38.94
CA LEU A 53 -18.03 -0.48 -38.73
C LEU A 53 -17.45 -1.83 -38.25
N PRO A 54 -18.08 -2.53 -37.29
CA PRO A 54 -17.65 -3.86 -36.90
C PRO A 54 -18.10 -4.89 -37.95
N THR A 55 -17.13 -5.57 -38.55
CA THR A 55 -17.37 -6.77 -39.37
C THR A 55 -17.73 -7.93 -38.44
N VAL A 56 -18.96 -8.43 -38.59
CA VAL A 56 -19.46 -9.66 -37.97
C VAL A 56 -18.66 -10.84 -38.55
N VAL A 57 -17.96 -11.57 -37.69
CA VAL A 57 -17.33 -12.85 -38.06
C VAL A 57 -18.06 -13.95 -37.29
N GLU A 58 -18.71 -14.84 -38.05
CA GLU A 58 -19.40 -16.03 -37.54
C GLU A 58 -18.44 -17.02 -36.84
N PRO A 59 -18.91 -17.78 -35.84
CA PRO A 59 -18.16 -18.89 -35.29
C PRO A 59 -18.44 -20.19 -36.07
N SER A 60 -17.38 -20.85 -36.55
CA SER A 60 -17.45 -22.20 -37.10
C SER A 60 -16.60 -23.17 -36.28
N SER A 61 -17.32 -24.13 -35.69
CA SER A 61 -16.98 -25.55 -35.53
C SER A 61 -15.83 -25.99 -34.59
N SER A 62 -16.25 -26.66 -33.51
CA SER A 62 -15.55 -27.75 -32.79
C SER A 62 -15.29 -28.97 -33.73
N PRO A 63 -14.48 -30.02 -33.41
CA PRO A 63 -14.46 -30.71 -32.10
C PRO A 63 -13.11 -31.27 -31.57
N ALA A 64 -13.16 -31.58 -30.26
CA ALA A 64 -12.48 -32.60 -29.44
C ALA A 64 -11.27 -33.40 -29.99
N SER A 65 -10.21 -33.54 -29.16
CA SER A 65 -9.95 -34.77 -28.39
C SER A 65 -8.59 -34.79 -27.68
N SER A 66 -8.57 -35.59 -26.60
CA SER A 66 -7.48 -36.40 -26.04
C SER A 66 -6.50 -35.86 -24.98
N SER A 67 -6.82 -36.24 -23.73
CA SER A 67 -6.07 -37.21 -22.91
C SER A 67 -4.73 -36.84 -22.26
N SER A 68 -4.81 -36.66 -20.93
CA SER A 68 -3.95 -37.14 -19.85
C SER A 68 -2.66 -37.91 -20.17
N SER A 69 -1.57 -37.57 -19.47
CA SER A 69 -0.66 -38.54 -18.83
C SER A 69 0.23 -37.90 -17.75
N SER A 70 0.19 -38.50 -16.56
CA SER A 70 1.07 -38.28 -15.41
C SER A 70 2.20 -39.32 -15.40
N SER A 71 3.37 -38.99 -14.83
CA SER A 71 4.29 -39.86 -14.05
C SER A 71 5.63 -39.12 -13.88
N SER A 72 6.05 -38.69 -12.67
CA SER A 72 6.65 -39.46 -11.57
C SER A 72 7.96 -40.15 -11.93
N VAL A 73 9.08 -39.62 -11.44
CA VAL A 73 10.33 -40.35 -11.22
C VAL A 73 10.98 -39.90 -9.91
N VAL A 74 11.13 -40.92 -9.05
CA VAL A 74 11.81 -41.04 -7.76
C VAL A 74 13.33 -40.88 -7.89
N VAL A 75 13.97 -40.20 -6.93
CA VAL A 75 15.34 -40.52 -6.48
C VAL A 75 15.41 -40.38 -4.95
N GLU A 76 16.04 -41.39 -4.35
CA GLU A 76 16.10 -41.73 -2.93
C GLU A 76 17.45 -41.23 -2.30
N PRO A 77 17.92 -41.67 -1.10
CA PRO A 77 18.23 -40.78 0.02
C PRO A 77 19.74 -40.68 0.37
N SER A 78 20.09 -39.86 1.37
CA SER A 78 21.39 -39.94 2.08
C SER A 78 21.29 -39.48 3.54
N THR A 79 21.26 -40.49 4.40
CA THR A 79 21.73 -40.71 5.78
C THR A 79 22.61 -39.70 6.56
N THR A 80 22.27 -39.54 7.87
CA THR A 80 23.15 -39.63 9.09
C THR A 80 24.05 -38.41 9.42
N SER A 81 24.18 -37.81 10.62
CA SER A 81 23.98 -38.19 12.04
C SER A 81 24.07 -36.98 13.02
N SER A 82 23.37 -37.10 14.17
CA SER A 82 23.81 -36.86 15.58
C SER A 82 24.20 -35.47 16.17
N SER A 83 23.30 -34.98 17.05
CA SER A 83 23.45 -34.57 18.48
C SER A 83 24.58 -33.63 18.97
N THR A 84 24.22 -32.57 19.73
CA THR A 84 24.47 -32.45 21.20
C THR A 84 23.85 -31.19 21.83
N SER A 85 23.51 -31.32 23.11
CA SER A 85 22.84 -30.44 24.07
C SER A 85 23.39 -29.01 24.25
N ALA A 86 22.51 -28.08 24.65
CA ALA A 86 22.64 -27.38 25.93
C ALA A 86 21.35 -26.63 26.30
N ALA A 87 20.89 -26.86 27.52
CA ALA A 87 19.78 -26.18 28.17
C ALA A 87 20.13 -24.74 28.55
N SER A 88 19.15 -23.83 28.46
CA SER A 88 18.95 -22.69 29.38
C SER A 88 17.57 -22.09 29.11
N THR A 89 16.59 -22.47 29.94
CA THR A 89 15.37 -21.66 30.15
C THR A 89 15.75 -20.34 30.80
N PRO A 90 15.00 -19.26 30.50
CA PRO A 90 14.14 -18.73 31.54
C PRO A 90 12.67 -18.82 31.11
N THR A 91 11.87 -19.35 32.01
CA THR A 91 10.40 -19.37 31.95
C THR A 91 9.88 -17.92 31.95
N THR A 92 9.46 -17.45 30.78
CA THR A 92 8.59 -16.27 30.62
C THR A 92 7.14 -16.77 30.51
N PRO A 93 6.14 -16.09 31.10
CA PRO A 93 4.76 -16.59 31.12
C PRO A 93 4.22 -16.69 29.70
N ALA A 94 3.39 -17.70 29.44
CA ALA A 94 2.74 -17.91 28.16
C ALA A 94 1.78 -16.75 27.84
N THR A 95 2.27 -15.79 27.08
CA THR A 95 1.51 -14.85 26.27
C THR A 95 1.94 -15.11 24.83
N SER A 96 0.99 -15.16 23.90
CA SER A 96 1.12 -15.36 22.45
C SER A 96 2.51 -15.04 21.92
N GLY A 97 3.13 -15.94 21.13
CA GLY A 97 4.52 -15.84 20.64
C GLY A 97 4.85 -14.66 19.70
N LEU A 98 4.17 -13.53 19.85
CA LEU A 98 4.39 -12.25 19.20
C LEU A 98 5.46 -11.44 19.95
N THR A 99 6.16 -10.60 19.19
CA THR A 99 6.98 -9.54 19.74
C THR A 99 6.12 -8.46 20.42
N THR A 100 6.74 -7.59 21.22
CA THR A 100 6.04 -6.47 21.86
C THR A 100 5.39 -5.53 20.84
N ASP A 101 6.04 -5.27 19.71
CA ASP A 101 5.52 -4.37 18.68
C ASP A 101 4.35 -5.01 17.90
N GLU A 102 4.45 -6.29 17.55
CA GLU A 102 3.34 -7.04 16.93
C GLU A 102 2.12 -7.10 17.86
N GLN A 103 2.34 -7.36 19.15
CA GLN A 103 1.25 -7.38 20.13
C GLN A 103 0.60 -6.00 20.26
N ALA A 104 1.39 -4.92 20.29
CA ALA A 104 0.87 -3.56 20.34
C ALA A 104 0.04 -3.20 19.10
N ALA A 105 0.45 -3.66 17.91
CA ALA A 105 -0.32 -3.49 16.68
C ALA A 105 -1.65 -4.24 16.73
N LEU A 106 -1.64 -5.50 17.18
CA LEU A 106 -2.85 -6.31 17.35
C LEU A 106 -3.81 -5.67 18.37
N ASP A 107 -3.28 -5.20 19.50
CA ASP A 107 -4.07 -4.57 20.57
C ASP A 107 -4.70 -3.26 20.09
N SER A 108 -3.96 -2.43 19.34
CA SER A 108 -4.48 -1.17 18.77
C SER A 108 -5.70 -1.42 17.87
N GLN A 109 -5.58 -2.38 16.95
CA GLN A 109 -6.67 -2.76 16.06
C GLN A 109 -7.86 -3.38 16.81
N ASN A 110 -7.60 -4.24 17.79
CA ASN A 110 -8.64 -4.85 18.61
C ASN A 110 -9.36 -3.83 19.49
N SER A 111 -8.68 -2.78 19.95
CA SER A 111 -9.32 -1.65 20.62
C SER A 111 -10.28 -0.92 19.69
N ALA A 112 -9.87 -0.61 18.46
CA ALA A 112 -10.74 0.03 17.47
C ALA A 112 -11.96 -0.82 17.12
N ARG A 113 -11.80 -2.15 17.05
CA ARG A 113 -12.89 -3.10 16.84
C ARG A 113 -13.86 -3.14 18.02
N ALA A 114 -13.34 -3.09 19.26
CA ALA A 114 -14.18 -3.05 20.45
C ALA A 114 -15.05 -1.79 20.50
N ASP A 115 -14.54 -0.64 20.07
CA ASP A 115 -15.31 0.62 20.00
C ASP A 115 -16.57 0.52 19.14
N VAL A 116 -16.55 -0.34 18.12
CA VAL A 116 -17.68 -0.55 17.20
C VAL A 116 -18.42 -1.88 17.45
N GLY A 117 -18.06 -2.62 18.50
CA GLY A 117 -18.67 -3.90 18.85
C GLY A 117 -18.29 -5.08 17.95
N ALA A 118 -17.22 -4.97 17.17
CA ALA A 118 -16.70 -6.07 16.36
C ALA A 118 -15.88 -7.06 17.21
N THR A 119 -15.89 -8.34 16.83
CA THR A 119 -15.13 -9.39 17.55
C THR A 119 -13.64 -9.17 17.38
N ALA A 120 -12.84 -9.36 18.43
CA ALA A 120 -11.38 -9.21 18.35
C ALA A 120 -10.75 -10.15 17.31
N LEU A 121 -9.77 -9.63 16.57
CA LEU A 121 -8.92 -10.37 15.65
C LEU A 121 -7.97 -11.29 16.41
N THR A 122 -7.69 -12.44 15.81
CA THR A 122 -6.62 -13.35 16.25
C THR A 122 -5.46 -13.31 15.26
N TRP A 123 -4.24 -13.31 15.79
CA TRP A 123 -3.06 -13.39 14.94
C TRP A 123 -2.96 -14.76 14.25
N ASP A 124 -2.70 -14.77 12.95
CA ASP A 124 -2.51 -15.96 12.13
C ASP A 124 -1.11 -15.93 11.49
N ALA A 125 -0.32 -16.96 11.79
CA ALA A 125 1.06 -17.06 11.32
C ALA A 125 1.17 -17.27 9.79
N GLY A 126 0.15 -17.88 9.16
CA GLY A 126 0.10 -18.03 7.70
C GLY A 126 -0.06 -16.67 7.03
N LEU A 127 -1.03 -15.88 7.50
CA LEU A 127 -1.23 -14.50 7.01
C LEU A 127 -0.01 -13.61 7.23
N ALA A 128 0.72 -13.80 8.34
CA ALA A 128 1.95 -13.05 8.59
C ALA A 128 3.08 -13.46 7.62
N SER A 129 3.14 -14.73 7.23
CA SER A 129 4.06 -15.20 6.18
C SER A 129 3.72 -14.57 4.83
N ASP A 130 2.45 -14.56 4.43
CA ASP A 130 2.00 -13.97 3.16
C ASP A 130 2.22 -12.43 3.15
N ALA A 131 2.05 -11.79 4.30
CA ALA A 131 2.39 -10.38 4.47
C ALA A 131 3.90 -10.13 4.31
N LEU A 132 4.75 -11.03 4.81
CA LEU A 132 6.20 -10.90 4.73
C LEU A 132 6.69 -11.00 3.30
N GLU A 133 6.16 -11.96 2.53
CA GLU A 133 6.48 -12.10 1.10
C GLU A 133 6.18 -10.80 0.34
N TRP A 134 5.03 -10.18 0.62
CA TRP A 134 4.67 -8.93 -0.04
C TRP A 134 5.47 -7.72 0.45
N ALA A 135 5.76 -7.62 1.75
CA ALA A 135 6.61 -6.56 2.29
C ALA A 135 8.01 -6.60 1.65
N GLN A 136 8.59 -7.80 1.51
CA GLN A 136 9.87 -7.99 0.84
C GLN A 136 9.79 -7.65 -0.65
N HIS A 137 8.69 -8.00 -1.32
CA HIS A 137 8.45 -7.60 -2.70
C HIS A 137 8.50 -6.08 -2.85
N LEU A 138 7.74 -5.34 -2.04
CA LEU A 138 7.72 -3.87 -2.06
C LEU A 138 9.10 -3.27 -1.77
N ALA A 139 9.79 -3.75 -0.73
CA ALA A 139 11.14 -3.30 -0.41
C ALA A 139 12.12 -3.50 -1.59
N SER A 140 11.98 -4.60 -2.35
CA SER A 140 12.85 -4.90 -3.49
C SER A 140 12.52 -4.11 -4.76
N THR A 141 11.24 -3.83 -5.02
CA THR A 141 10.80 -3.22 -6.29
C THR A 141 10.64 -1.72 -6.19
N ALA A 142 10.17 -1.21 -5.05
CA ALA A 142 10.00 0.22 -4.79
C ALA A 142 11.25 0.84 -4.13
N GLY A 143 12.11 0.05 -3.48
CA GLY A 143 13.31 0.54 -2.80
C GLY A 143 12.99 1.65 -1.81
N SER A 144 13.78 2.72 -1.80
CA SER A 144 13.55 3.88 -0.90
C SER A 144 12.55 4.92 -1.43
N SER A 145 11.77 4.58 -2.46
CA SER A 145 10.73 5.51 -2.95
C SER A 145 9.52 5.61 -2.01
N GLY A 146 9.32 4.61 -1.13
CA GLY A 146 8.13 4.52 -0.30
C GLY A 146 6.85 4.21 -1.09
N SER A 147 6.97 3.85 -2.37
CA SER A 147 5.81 3.53 -3.22
C SER A 147 5.09 2.28 -2.71
N LEU A 148 3.79 2.40 -2.45
CA LEU A 148 2.94 1.31 -1.99
C LEU A 148 2.05 0.81 -3.14
N THR A 149 1.95 -0.50 -3.30
CA THR A 149 1.09 -1.12 -4.32
C THR A 149 0.50 -2.40 -3.76
N HIS A 150 -0.82 -2.56 -3.91
CA HIS A 150 -1.53 -3.72 -3.39
C HIS A 150 -1.16 -5.02 -4.11
N SER A 151 -1.14 -6.12 -3.36
CA SER A 151 -0.90 -7.44 -3.94
C SER A 151 -2.09 -7.94 -4.75
N THR A 152 -1.79 -8.68 -5.81
CA THR A 152 -2.78 -9.40 -6.62
C THR A 152 -2.67 -10.92 -6.46
N THR A 153 -1.86 -11.38 -5.50
CA THR A 153 -1.49 -12.80 -5.34
C THR A 153 -2.37 -13.55 -4.35
N THR A 154 -3.12 -12.83 -3.50
CA THR A 154 -4.05 -13.42 -2.52
C THR A 154 -5.42 -12.76 -2.61
N SER A 155 -6.43 -13.40 -2.01
CA SER A 155 -7.79 -12.84 -1.87
C SER A 155 -8.05 -12.25 -0.49
N ASP A 156 -7.00 -12.11 0.34
CA ASP A 156 -7.11 -11.52 1.68
C ASP A 156 -7.23 -10.00 1.59
N GLY A 157 -7.82 -9.40 2.61
CA GLY A 157 -7.75 -7.95 2.79
C GLY A 157 -6.31 -7.51 3.03
N GLU A 158 -5.97 -6.27 2.68
CA GLU A 158 -4.61 -5.77 2.78
C GLU A 158 -4.57 -4.30 3.20
N ASN A 159 -3.77 -3.99 4.21
CA ASN A 159 -3.34 -2.62 4.49
C ASN A 159 -1.82 -2.51 4.28
N LEU A 160 -1.40 -1.39 3.71
CA LEU A 160 0.00 -1.09 3.42
C LEU A 160 0.44 0.17 4.14
N TYR A 161 1.68 0.19 4.57
CA TYR A 161 2.27 1.36 5.20
C TYR A 161 3.76 1.43 4.91
N TRP A 162 4.28 2.65 4.82
CA TRP A 162 5.70 2.90 4.73
C TRP A 162 6.10 4.01 5.69
N GLN A 163 7.28 3.86 6.28
CA GLN A 163 7.89 4.89 7.11
C GLN A 163 9.41 4.82 7.03
N SER A 164 10.05 5.91 7.44
CA SER A 164 11.49 5.97 7.68
C SER A 164 11.79 5.82 9.17
N ASN A 165 12.91 5.17 9.51
CA ASN A 165 13.56 5.17 10.81
C ASN A 165 12.63 4.99 12.03
N SER A 166 12.29 3.74 12.38
CA SER A 166 11.48 3.47 13.57
C SER A 166 11.89 2.18 14.28
N ASP A 167 11.74 2.19 15.60
CA ASP A 167 11.90 1.02 16.47
C ASP A 167 10.60 0.20 16.60
N SER A 168 9.46 0.72 16.12
CA SER A 168 8.13 0.09 16.30
C SER A 168 7.25 0.19 15.03
N PRO A 169 7.68 -0.39 13.90
CA PRO A 169 6.95 -0.33 12.64
C PRO A 169 5.55 -0.93 12.64
N TYR A 170 5.30 -1.99 13.41
CA TYR A 170 4.00 -2.62 13.45
C TYR A 170 2.97 -1.70 14.12
N ALA A 171 3.26 -1.22 15.34
CA ALA A 171 2.36 -0.36 16.09
C ALA A 171 2.14 0.99 15.38
N ASN A 172 3.17 1.56 14.76
CA ASN A 172 3.04 2.80 14.00
C ASN A 172 2.05 2.65 12.84
N ALA A 173 2.18 1.58 12.05
CA ALA A 173 1.26 1.30 10.95
C ALA A 173 -0.19 1.12 11.44
N ALA A 174 -0.38 0.29 12.47
CA ALA A 174 -1.70 0.04 13.06
C ALA A 174 -2.35 1.33 13.56
N ASN A 175 -1.61 2.16 14.30
CA ASN A 175 -2.13 3.42 14.82
C ASN A 175 -2.44 4.43 13.72
N ALA A 176 -1.64 4.49 12.65
CA ALA A 176 -1.90 5.35 11.51
C ALA A 176 -3.22 4.97 10.82
N TRP A 177 -3.42 3.68 10.55
CA TRP A 177 -4.65 3.17 9.97
C TRP A 177 -5.87 3.35 10.90
N VAL A 178 -5.73 3.12 12.19
CA VAL A 178 -6.81 3.37 13.18
C VAL A 178 -7.16 4.86 13.24
N GLY A 179 -6.18 5.75 13.06
CA GLY A 179 -6.37 7.19 13.05
C GLY A 179 -7.30 7.71 11.94
N GLU A 180 -7.51 6.93 10.88
CA GLU A 180 -8.47 7.28 9.82
C GLU A 180 -9.94 7.20 10.28
N LYS A 181 -10.21 6.73 11.51
CA LYS A 181 -11.53 6.72 12.14
C LYS A 181 -12.29 8.04 11.98
N ASP A 182 -11.60 9.17 12.12
CA ASP A 182 -12.21 10.50 12.04
C ASP A 182 -12.64 10.89 10.61
N LEU A 183 -12.19 10.13 9.60
CA LEU A 183 -12.50 10.35 8.18
C LEU A 183 -13.66 9.46 7.70
N TYR A 184 -14.05 8.44 8.48
CA TYR A 184 -15.13 7.51 8.14
C TYR A 184 -16.45 7.90 8.80
N ASN A 185 -17.52 8.02 8.02
CA ASN A 185 -18.83 8.49 8.46
C ASN A 185 -19.91 7.38 8.46
N GLY A 186 -19.52 6.11 8.36
CA GLY A 186 -20.46 4.99 8.32
C GLY A 186 -21.06 4.71 6.93
N GLU A 187 -20.50 5.31 5.89
CA GLU A 187 -20.91 5.08 4.50
C GLU A 187 -20.57 3.67 4.01
N ALA A 188 -21.33 3.18 3.03
CA ALA A 188 -20.98 1.96 2.32
C ALA A 188 -19.71 2.17 1.49
N ILE A 189 -18.91 1.12 1.36
CA ILE A 189 -17.67 1.17 0.58
C ILE A 189 -18.00 1.34 -0.89
N THR A 190 -17.42 2.38 -1.49
CA THR A 190 -17.51 2.66 -2.91
C THR A 190 -16.15 2.43 -3.56
N GLY A 191 -16.13 1.89 -4.78
CA GLY A 191 -14.90 1.78 -5.58
C GLY A 191 -14.40 3.12 -6.16
N SER A 192 -14.87 4.23 -5.61
CA SER A 192 -14.57 5.61 -6.04
C SER A 192 -14.77 6.58 -4.89
N GLY A 193 -14.27 7.80 -5.03
CA GLY A 193 -14.41 8.84 -4.00
C GLY A 193 -13.24 8.84 -3.01
N ASN A 194 -13.53 9.12 -1.74
CA ASN A 194 -12.57 9.28 -0.66
C ASN A 194 -12.20 7.97 0.05
N PHE A 195 -12.47 6.80 -0.56
CA PHE A 195 -12.16 5.51 0.05
C PHE A 195 -10.69 5.36 0.45
N GLU A 196 -9.77 5.96 -0.29
CA GLU A 196 -8.33 5.97 0.04
C GLU A 196 -8.03 6.68 1.38
N GLU A 197 -8.93 7.52 1.89
CA GLU A 197 -8.74 8.27 3.13
C GLU A 197 -9.13 7.47 4.39
N TYR A 198 -9.98 6.44 4.26
CA TYR A 198 -10.49 5.67 5.39
C TYR A 198 -10.47 4.15 5.20
N GLY A 199 -10.03 3.68 4.04
CA GLY A 199 -10.08 2.27 3.66
C GLY A 199 -9.29 1.37 4.59
N HIS A 200 -8.20 1.88 5.19
CA HIS A 200 -7.43 1.08 6.13
C HIS A 200 -8.19 0.89 7.44
N TYR A 201 -8.84 1.94 7.96
CA TYR A 201 -9.69 1.83 9.14
C TYR A 201 -10.87 0.88 8.90
N THR A 202 -11.59 1.02 7.79
CA THR A 202 -12.75 0.17 7.51
C THR A 202 -12.39 -1.31 7.37
N GLN A 203 -11.21 -1.63 6.84
CA GLN A 203 -10.70 -3.00 6.85
C GLN A 203 -10.47 -3.51 8.27
N ILE A 204 -9.88 -2.69 9.15
CA ILE A 204 -9.61 -3.07 10.55
C ILE A 204 -10.91 -3.38 11.28
N ILE A 205 -11.96 -2.58 11.09
CA ILE A 205 -13.23 -2.73 11.81
C ILE A 205 -14.25 -3.64 11.12
N TRP A 206 -13.89 -4.29 10.02
CA TRP A 206 -14.80 -5.13 9.26
C TRP A 206 -15.29 -6.34 10.08
N ALA A 207 -16.61 -6.49 10.24
CA ALA A 207 -17.19 -7.38 11.24
C ALA A 207 -16.85 -8.86 11.01
N SER A 208 -16.93 -9.36 9.77
CA SER A 208 -16.58 -10.76 9.46
C SER A 208 -15.10 -11.06 9.47
N THR A 209 -14.21 -10.08 9.31
CA THR A 209 -12.77 -10.29 9.43
C THR A 209 -12.45 -10.79 10.83
N SER A 210 -11.77 -11.93 10.93
CA SER A 210 -11.51 -12.60 12.21
C SER A 210 -10.02 -12.85 12.47
N LYS A 211 -9.20 -12.83 11.41
CA LYS A 211 -7.78 -13.10 11.47
C LYS A 211 -6.97 -11.97 10.88
N ILE A 212 -5.79 -11.76 11.45
CA ILE A 212 -4.79 -10.83 10.94
C ILE A 212 -3.40 -11.47 10.97
N GLY A 213 -2.57 -11.17 9.99
CA GLY A 213 -1.13 -11.34 10.11
C GLY A 213 -0.43 -10.12 9.55
N MET A 214 0.63 -9.65 10.20
CA MET A 214 1.41 -8.51 9.72
C MET A 214 2.87 -8.88 9.55
N ALA A 215 3.56 -8.15 8.69
CA ALA A 215 5.00 -8.27 8.53
C ALA A 215 5.65 -6.96 8.12
N VAL A 216 6.96 -6.89 8.34
CA VAL A 216 7.80 -5.75 8.00
C VAL A 216 9.01 -6.19 7.18
N ALA A 217 9.36 -5.41 6.16
CA ALA A 217 10.61 -5.55 5.43
C ALA A 217 11.32 -4.19 5.32
N SER A 218 12.64 -4.19 5.53
CA SER A 218 13.46 -3.00 5.32
C SER A 218 13.90 -2.88 3.86
N ASP A 219 13.97 -1.64 3.36
CA ASP A 219 14.56 -1.31 2.05
C ASP A 219 16.11 -1.26 2.06
N GLY A 220 16.74 -1.50 3.22
CA GLY A 220 18.19 -1.44 3.42
C GLY A 220 18.78 -0.02 3.53
N SER A 221 17.96 1.02 3.45
CA SER A 221 18.35 2.44 3.50
C SER A 221 17.64 3.22 4.61
N GLY A 222 17.01 2.50 5.55
CA GLY A 222 16.28 3.08 6.69
C GLY A 222 14.77 3.20 6.49
N GLY A 223 14.24 2.80 5.34
CA GLY A 223 12.81 2.65 5.08
C GLY A 223 12.30 1.27 5.50
N TYR A 224 11.04 1.24 5.92
CA TYR A 224 10.33 0.02 6.32
C TYR A 224 8.97 -0.04 5.63
N TYR A 225 8.73 -1.14 4.93
CA TYR A 225 7.44 -1.51 4.37
C TYR A 225 6.72 -2.41 5.36
N VAL A 226 5.49 -2.04 5.71
CA VAL A 226 4.62 -2.80 6.61
C VAL A 226 3.40 -3.26 5.83
N VAL A 227 3.09 -4.54 5.93
CA VAL A 227 1.93 -5.17 5.27
C VAL A 227 1.11 -5.86 6.35
N ALA A 228 -0.21 -5.66 6.31
CA ALA A 228 -1.17 -6.43 7.09
C ALA A 228 -2.10 -7.20 6.16
N ARG A 229 -2.36 -8.47 6.47
CA ARG A 229 -3.28 -9.37 5.78
C ARG A 229 -4.47 -9.67 6.68
N TYR A 230 -5.68 -9.63 6.12
CA TYR A 230 -6.94 -9.80 6.84
C TYR A 230 -7.78 -10.91 6.22
N ASN A 231 -8.27 -11.84 7.05
CA ASN A 231 -9.10 -12.93 6.57
C ASN A 231 -10.36 -13.15 7.45
N PRO A 232 -11.56 -13.27 6.85
CA PRO A 232 -11.91 -12.89 5.48
C PRO A 232 -11.58 -11.42 5.16
N ALA A 233 -11.43 -11.11 3.87
CA ALA A 233 -11.22 -9.75 3.40
C ALA A 233 -12.43 -8.86 3.74
N GLY A 234 -12.14 -7.60 4.08
CA GLY A 234 -13.16 -6.58 4.27
C GLY A 234 -13.30 -5.70 3.03
N ASN A 235 -13.85 -4.50 3.22
CA ASN A 235 -13.99 -3.47 2.20
C ASN A 235 -14.73 -3.95 0.93
N VAL A 236 -15.77 -4.77 1.11
CA VAL A 236 -16.61 -5.24 0.02
C VAL A 236 -17.43 -4.07 -0.55
N ILE A 237 -17.35 -3.86 -1.86
CA ILE A 237 -18.06 -2.77 -2.54
C ILE A 237 -19.56 -2.91 -2.35
N GLY A 238 -20.20 -1.83 -1.90
CA GLY A 238 -21.64 -1.76 -1.64
C GLY A 238 -22.04 -2.18 -0.23
N GLU A 239 -21.11 -2.65 0.60
CA GLU A 239 -21.35 -3.04 1.99
C GLU A 239 -20.75 -2.03 2.98
N THR A 240 -21.18 -2.12 4.23
CA THR A 240 -20.59 -1.39 5.36
C THR A 240 -19.79 -2.35 6.24
N PRO A 241 -18.82 -1.86 7.05
CA PRO A 241 -18.08 -2.70 7.99
C PRO A 241 -18.96 -3.49 8.96
N SER A 242 -20.15 -2.99 9.28
CA SER A 242 -21.10 -3.65 10.19
C SER A 242 -21.99 -4.72 9.55
N SER A 243 -22.14 -4.70 8.22
CA SER A 243 -23.03 -5.61 7.49
C SER A 243 -22.32 -6.85 6.92
N GLY A 244 -20.99 -6.81 6.87
CA GLY A 244 -20.14 -7.80 6.22
C GLY A 244 -19.67 -8.93 7.10
#